data_AF-A0AAV1KHM3-F1
#
_entry.id   AF-A0AAV1KHM3-F1
#
_cell.length_a   1.000
_cell.length_b   1.000
_cell.length_c   1.000
_cell.angle_alpha   90.00
_cell.angle_beta   90.00
_cell.angle_gamma   90.00
#
_symmetry.space_group_name_H-M   'P 1'
#
loop_
_entity.id
_entity.type
_entity.pdbx_description
1 polymer ?
#
loop_
_entity_poly.entity_id
_entity_poly.type
_entity_poly.pdbx_seq_one_letter_code
_entity_poly.pdbx_strand_id
1 'polypeptide(L)'
;MAAGLGWKVILVTLGLFLEIAAEVIKLNITSNWKPEFGWEVICSWEMLPNDTLQSVRLQNNGQQFMIYRPEIHGASRAEIFRTPENVMNVDCTLTAMKGRRGKCVLSIEPYQPPTIDFTYTCEVSGERPKFMIERKDYVVKTLVPPSAAKLEYKAYEEVPPGRVMLNCTSSGLPAPSLQWTVADDKVQADFTGRLWNATSKLWHVWSFLAYTRSERSSTVTCTPEVHSHNELIKGAPAMYSSANAFGNHF
;
A
#
# COMPACT_ATOMS: atom_id res chain seq x y z
N MET A 1 16.91 24.70 -76.87
CA MET A 1 17.63 25.71 -76.07
C MET A 1 16.57 26.54 -75.36
N ALA A 2 16.54 26.76 -74.05
CA ALA A 2 17.33 26.26 -72.93
C ALA A 2 16.41 26.30 -71.69
N ALA A 3 16.68 25.42 -70.73
CA ALA A 3 15.95 25.28 -69.47
C ALA A 3 16.18 26.48 -68.53
N GLY A 4 15.21 26.73 -67.64
CA GLY A 4 15.30 27.77 -66.61
C GLY A 4 14.44 27.41 -65.40
N LEU A 5 15.04 26.65 -64.48
CA LEU A 5 14.57 26.23 -63.16
C LEU A 5 13.88 27.35 -62.35
N GLY A 6 12.60 27.17 -62.03
CA GLY A 6 11.90 27.94 -60.99
C GLY A 6 12.01 27.21 -59.65
N TRP A 7 12.83 27.75 -58.75
CA TRP A 7 13.14 27.19 -57.43
C TRP A 7 11.89 27.20 -56.52
N LYS A 8 11.43 26.02 -56.07
CA LYS A 8 10.44 25.92 -54.99
C LYS A 8 11.14 26.28 -53.68
N VAL A 9 10.84 27.45 -53.13
CA VAL A 9 11.22 27.82 -51.76
C VAL A 9 10.35 27.03 -50.81
N ILE A 10 10.88 25.91 -50.29
CA ILE A 10 10.26 25.16 -49.20
C ILE A 10 10.68 25.85 -47.90
N LEU A 11 9.78 26.65 -47.34
CA LEU A 11 9.87 27.16 -45.97
C LEU A 11 9.66 25.99 -45.01
N VAL A 12 10.74 25.34 -44.60
CA VAL A 12 10.72 24.40 -43.48
C VAL A 12 10.79 25.23 -42.20
N THR A 13 9.64 25.56 -41.62
CA THR A 13 9.57 26.08 -40.25
C THR A 13 9.92 24.95 -39.28
N LEU A 14 11.20 24.88 -38.90
CA LEU A 14 11.67 23.99 -37.84
C LEU A 14 11.18 24.56 -36.50
N GLY A 15 10.02 24.08 -36.05
CA GLY A 15 9.52 24.37 -34.71
C GLY A 15 10.40 23.69 -33.67
N LEU A 16 11.38 24.42 -33.13
CA LEU A 16 12.19 24.00 -32.01
C LEU A 16 11.32 24.09 -30.73
N PHE A 17 10.61 23.01 -30.39
CA PHE A 17 10.02 22.87 -29.06
C PHE A 17 11.17 22.67 -28.06
N LEU A 18 11.67 23.78 -27.52
CA LEU A 18 12.51 23.77 -26.33
C LEU A 18 11.61 23.37 -25.16
N GLU A 19 11.65 22.10 -24.76
CA GLU A 19 11.16 21.71 -23.43
C GLU A 19 12.04 22.42 -22.40
N ILE A 20 11.56 23.54 -21.89
CA ILE A 20 12.16 24.23 -20.77
C ILE A 20 11.95 23.31 -19.56
N ALA A 21 12.98 22.55 -19.19
CA ALA A 21 12.98 21.82 -17.94
C ALA A 21 12.84 22.85 -16.81
N ALA A 22 11.70 22.83 -16.11
CA ALA A 22 11.48 23.72 -14.98
C ALA A 22 12.52 23.43 -13.89
N GLU A 23 13.29 24.44 -13.49
CA GLU A 23 14.21 24.36 -12.36
C GLU A 23 13.41 24.34 -11.06
N VAL A 24 13.05 23.15 -10.59
CA VAL A 24 12.25 22.94 -9.37
C VAL A 24 12.91 21.89 -8.48
N ILE A 25 12.69 22.01 -7.17
CA ILE A 25 13.07 20.99 -6.18
C ILE A 25 12.34 19.69 -6.54
N LYS A 26 13.05 18.59 -6.73
CA LYS A 26 12.39 17.31 -7.01
C LYS A 26 11.93 16.70 -5.70
N LEU A 27 10.62 16.55 -5.56
CA LEU A 27 9.99 15.98 -4.38
C LEU A 27 9.31 14.65 -4.70
N ASN A 28 9.72 13.60 -3.98
CA ASN A 28 9.12 12.28 -4.10
C ASN A 28 8.59 11.79 -2.76
N ILE A 29 7.35 11.32 -2.76
CA ILE A 29 6.70 10.72 -1.60
C ILE A 29 6.28 9.31 -1.99
N THR A 30 6.68 8.34 -1.19
CA THR A 30 6.28 6.93 -1.32
C THR A 30 5.69 6.45 -0.01
N SER A 31 4.70 5.56 -0.07
CA SER A 31 4.14 4.89 1.11
C SER A 31 4.11 3.39 0.91
N ASN A 32 4.44 2.66 1.97
CA ASN A 32 4.35 1.20 1.99
C ASN A 32 3.84 0.71 3.35
N TRP A 33 3.16 -0.44 3.33
CA TRP A 33 2.74 -1.14 4.53
C TRP A 33 3.87 -2.04 5.06
N LYS A 34 4.02 -2.07 6.38
CA LYS A 34 5.01 -2.82 7.15
C LYS A 34 4.29 -3.54 8.29
N PRO A 35 4.30 -4.88 8.35
CA PRO A 35 3.60 -5.64 9.38
C PRO A 35 3.99 -5.26 10.81
N GLU A 36 5.21 -4.79 11.02
CA GLU A 36 5.79 -4.50 12.33
C GLU A 36 5.20 -3.24 12.97
N PHE A 37 4.86 -2.25 12.16
CA PHE A 37 4.46 -0.94 12.66
C PHE A 37 3.44 -0.19 11.80
N GLY A 38 2.86 -0.77 10.75
CA GLY A 38 1.84 -0.11 9.95
C GLY A 38 2.41 0.60 8.71
N TRP A 39 2.25 1.92 8.59
CA TRP A 39 2.69 2.65 7.39
C TRP A 39 4.10 3.22 7.54
N GLU A 40 4.90 3.04 6.50
CA GLU A 40 6.14 3.78 6.26
C GLU A 40 5.88 4.78 5.12
N VAL A 41 6.02 6.06 5.40
CA VAL A 41 5.89 7.15 4.43
C VAL A 41 7.23 7.84 4.32
N ILE A 42 7.80 7.90 3.12
CA ILE A 42 9.11 8.48 2.87
C ILE A 42 8.93 9.70 1.99
N CYS A 43 9.23 10.88 2.52
CA CYS A 43 9.45 12.08 1.73
C CYS A 43 10.94 12.20 1.42
N SER A 44 11.30 12.27 0.15
CA SER A 44 12.68 12.46 -0.30
C SER A 44 12.75 13.66 -1.23
N TRP A 45 13.86 14.40 -1.15
CA TRP A 45 14.07 15.60 -1.94
C TRP A 45 15.44 15.60 -2.61
N GLU A 46 15.48 16.29 -3.74
CA GLU A 46 16.71 16.69 -4.43
C GLU A 46 16.62 18.18 -4.78
N MET A 47 17.50 18.96 -4.15
CA MET A 47 17.65 20.39 -4.39
C MET A 47 18.34 20.64 -5.74
N LEU A 48 18.11 21.82 -6.31
CA LEU A 48 18.83 22.27 -7.49
C LEU A 48 20.35 22.39 -7.21
N PRO A 49 21.21 22.33 -8.24
CA PRO A 49 22.63 22.22 -8.02
C PRO A 49 23.30 23.34 -7.21
N ASN A 50 22.74 24.54 -7.26
CA ASN A 50 23.26 25.74 -6.61
C ASN A 50 22.43 26.16 -5.38
N ASP A 51 21.50 25.31 -4.94
CA ASP A 51 20.64 25.55 -3.80
C ASP A 51 20.97 24.61 -2.64
N THR A 52 20.58 25.03 -1.45
CA THR A 52 20.78 24.34 -0.18
C THR A 52 19.47 24.28 0.57
N LEU A 53 19.26 23.17 1.26
CA LEU A 53 18.04 22.97 2.04
C LEU A 53 17.96 23.99 3.19
N GLN A 54 16.88 24.76 3.24
CA GLN A 54 16.55 25.59 4.38
C GLN A 54 15.70 24.81 5.40
N SER A 55 14.60 24.19 4.94
CA SER A 55 13.73 23.42 5.82
C SER A 55 12.88 22.39 5.11
N VAL A 56 12.42 21.40 5.88
CA VAL A 56 11.39 20.44 5.49
C VAL A 56 10.27 20.54 6.51
N ARG A 57 9.08 20.94 6.08
CA ARG A 57 7.87 21.02 6.89
C ARG A 57 6.98 19.82 6.59
N LEU A 58 6.56 19.12 7.64
CA LEU A 58 5.71 17.94 7.55
C LEU A 58 4.34 18.23 8.16
N GLN A 59 3.29 17.81 7.45
CA GLN A 59 1.90 17.98 7.88
C GLN A 59 1.13 16.67 7.76
N ASN A 60 0.17 16.48 8.65
CA ASN A 60 -0.79 15.39 8.62
C ASN A 60 -2.19 16.00 8.59
N ASN A 61 -2.97 15.70 7.56
CA ASN A 61 -4.29 16.29 7.30
C ASN A 61 -4.29 17.84 7.33
N GLY A 62 -3.23 18.44 6.79
CA GLY A 62 -3.04 19.89 6.76
C GLY A 62 -2.55 20.52 8.07
N GLN A 63 -2.43 19.75 9.16
CA GLN A 63 -1.84 20.22 10.42
C GLN A 63 -0.34 19.97 10.44
N GLN A 64 0.46 21.03 10.54
CA GLN A 64 1.90 20.91 10.75
C GLN A 64 2.20 20.23 12.09
N PHE A 65 2.99 19.17 12.05
CA PHE A 65 3.43 18.48 13.27
C PHE A 65 4.96 18.51 13.45
N MET A 66 5.74 18.73 12.38
CA MET A 66 7.19 18.81 12.47
C MET A 66 7.81 19.76 11.44
N ILE A 67 8.94 20.36 11.79
CA ILE A 67 9.80 21.10 10.87
C ILE A 67 11.27 20.74 11.09
N TYR A 68 11.91 20.16 10.07
CA TYR A 68 13.34 19.89 10.07
C TYR A 68 14.09 21.05 9.43
N ARG A 69 15.14 21.52 10.09
CA ARG A 69 16.03 22.62 9.66
C ARG A 69 17.48 22.23 9.91
N PRO A 70 18.30 21.99 8.88
CA PRO A 70 19.68 21.53 9.07
C PRO A 70 20.55 22.50 9.88
N GLU A 71 20.32 23.80 9.74
CA GLU A 71 21.05 24.84 10.48
C GLU A 71 20.84 24.74 12.00
N ILE A 72 19.64 24.32 12.44
CA ILE A 72 19.28 24.21 13.86
C ILE A 72 19.53 22.80 14.39
N HIS A 73 19.18 21.78 13.61
CA HIS A 73 19.16 20.38 14.08
C HIS A 73 20.37 19.57 13.63
N GLY A 74 21.20 20.09 12.72
CA GLY A 74 22.31 19.36 12.12
C GLY A 74 21.87 18.39 11.02
N ALA A 75 22.66 17.35 10.79
CA ALA A 75 22.48 16.42 9.67
C ALA A 75 21.26 15.49 9.81
N SER A 76 20.67 15.39 11.01
CA SER A 76 19.46 14.62 11.23
C SER A 76 18.60 15.19 12.36
N ARG A 77 17.32 14.84 12.37
CA ARG A 77 16.38 15.10 13.47
C ARG A 77 15.37 13.98 13.53
N ALA A 78 15.23 13.36 14.71
CA ALA A 78 14.21 12.38 14.97
C ALA A 78 13.26 12.85 16.09
N GLU A 79 11.97 12.53 15.97
CA GLU A 79 10.96 12.88 16.96
C GLU A 79 9.81 11.86 16.97
N ILE A 80 9.23 11.64 18.15
CA ILE A 80 8.13 10.71 18.36
C ILE A 80 6.90 11.48 18.85
N PHE A 81 5.80 11.35 18.12
CA PHE A 81 4.51 11.93 18.46
C PHE A 81 3.54 10.81 18.85
N ARG A 82 2.86 10.98 19.98
CA ARG A 82 1.82 10.05 20.44
C ARG A 82 0.48 10.75 20.33
N THR A 83 -0.43 10.19 19.56
CA THR A 83 -1.81 10.63 19.44
C THR A 83 -2.73 9.58 20.08
N PRO A 84 -4.02 9.87 20.30
CA PRO A 84 -4.97 8.84 20.74
C PRO A 84 -5.12 7.67 19.76
N GLU A 85 -4.81 7.88 18.48
CA GLU A 85 -5.04 6.92 17.39
C GLU A 85 -3.80 6.09 17.06
N ASN A 86 -2.60 6.67 17.21
CA ASN A 86 -1.34 6.08 16.75
C ASN A 86 -0.09 6.67 17.44
N VAL A 87 1.02 5.97 17.27
CA VAL A 87 2.37 6.53 17.46
C VAL A 87 2.96 6.86 16.10
N MET A 88 3.47 8.07 15.94
CA MET A 88 4.23 8.50 14.76
C MET A 88 5.69 8.69 15.15
N ASN A 89 6.60 8.02 14.45
CA ASN A 89 8.03 8.27 14.56
C ASN A 89 8.52 8.89 13.25
N VAL A 90 9.20 10.03 13.34
CA VAL A 90 9.79 10.68 12.17
C VAL A 90 11.28 10.80 12.34
N ASP A 91 12.02 10.40 11.32
CA ASP A 91 13.46 10.62 11.20
C ASP A 91 13.79 11.32 9.87
N CYS A 92 14.25 12.56 9.97
CA CYS A 92 14.75 13.34 8.84
C CYS A 92 16.28 13.31 8.81
N THR A 93 16.86 12.97 7.66
CA THR A 93 18.31 12.82 7.49
C THR A 93 18.77 13.43 6.16
N LEU A 94 19.93 14.08 6.19
CA LEU A 94 20.64 14.47 4.97
C LEU A 94 21.37 13.26 4.40
N THR A 95 21.30 13.09 3.08
CA THR A 95 21.99 12.02 2.35
C THR A 95 23.07 12.54 1.41
N ALA A 96 23.20 13.87 1.30
CA ALA A 96 24.26 14.54 0.56
C ALA A 96 24.71 15.83 1.25
N MET A 97 25.91 16.27 0.90
CA MET A 97 26.52 17.51 1.42
C MET A 97 25.62 18.72 1.18
N LYS A 98 25.66 19.68 2.13
CA LYS A 98 24.88 20.93 2.09
C LYS A 98 23.37 20.72 1.94
N GLY A 99 22.86 19.54 2.31
CA GLY A 99 21.44 19.21 2.25
C GLY A 99 20.88 19.07 0.84
N ARG A 100 21.72 18.91 -0.19
CA ARG A 100 21.27 18.77 -1.59
C ARG A 100 20.34 17.59 -1.80
N ARG A 101 20.49 16.54 -1.00
CA ARG A 101 19.57 15.41 -0.93
C ARG A 101 19.34 15.02 0.51
N GLY A 102 18.16 14.50 0.78
CA GLY A 102 17.81 13.93 2.06
C GLY A 102 16.43 13.29 2.00
N LYS A 103 16.01 12.77 3.15
CA LYS A 103 14.70 12.17 3.31
C LYS A 103 14.18 12.33 4.73
N CYS A 104 12.87 12.37 4.87
CA CYS A 104 12.16 12.18 6.13
C CYS A 104 11.37 10.88 6.02
N VAL A 105 11.61 9.96 6.95
CA VAL A 105 10.89 8.68 7.07
C VAL A 105 9.90 8.84 8.23
N LEU A 106 8.62 8.70 7.95
CA LEU A 106 7.53 8.68 8.91
C LEU A 106 7.01 7.25 9.05
N SER A 107 7.13 6.67 10.24
CA SER A 107 6.51 5.41 10.62
C SER A 107 5.27 5.68 11.46
N ILE A 108 4.13 5.07 11.12
CA ILE A 108 2.84 5.29 11.79
C ILE A 108 2.30 3.96 12.30
N GLU A 109 2.35 3.79 13.63
CA GLU A 109 1.87 2.62 14.34
C GLU A 109 0.47 2.84 14.91
N PRO A 110 -0.58 2.26 14.28
CA PRO A 110 -1.94 2.40 14.77
C PRO A 110 -2.17 1.56 16.03
N TYR A 111 -2.88 2.12 17.01
CA TYR A 111 -3.37 1.38 18.17
C TYR A 111 -4.63 0.58 17.83
N GLN A 112 -5.47 1.14 16.97
CA GLN A 112 -6.73 0.56 16.50
C GLN A 112 -6.76 0.52 14.97
N PRO A 113 -7.53 -0.40 14.37
CA PRO A 113 -7.65 -0.48 12.92
C PRO A 113 -8.16 0.84 12.36
N PRO A 114 -7.38 1.54 11.50
CA PRO A 114 -7.83 2.78 10.93
C PRO A 114 -8.87 2.52 9.83
N THR A 115 -9.78 3.47 9.69
CA THR A 115 -10.96 3.37 8.82
C THR A 115 -11.00 4.44 7.75
N ILE A 116 -10.10 5.44 7.83
CA ILE A 116 -10.07 6.59 6.95
C ILE A 116 -8.68 6.80 6.39
N ASP A 117 -8.62 7.07 5.09
CA ASP A 117 -7.41 7.55 4.45
C ASP A 117 -7.04 8.93 5.01
N PHE A 118 -5.74 9.25 5.01
CA PHE A 118 -5.25 10.55 5.48
C PHE A 118 -4.25 11.15 4.49
N THR A 119 -4.10 12.46 4.53
CA THR A 119 -3.19 13.20 3.65
C THR A 119 -1.91 13.56 4.39
N TYR A 120 -0.79 13.03 3.90
CA TYR A 120 0.54 13.43 4.33
C TYR A 120 1.09 14.48 3.37
N THR A 121 1.58 15.58 3.92
CA THR A 121 2.15 16.68 3.13
C THR A 121 3.61 16.88 3.51
N CYS A 122 4.45 16.94 2.48
CA CYS A 122 5.84 17.33 2.62
C CYS A 122 6.07 18.63 1.86
N GLU A 123 6.65 19.62 2.53
CA GLU A 123 6.99 20.91 1.95
C GLU A 123 8.48 21.16 2.18
N VAL A 124 9.23 21.37 1.10
CA VAL A 124 10.68 21.54 1.11
C VAL A 124 11.01 22.95 0.64
N SER A 125 11.80 23.67 1.42
CA SER A 125 12.21 25.03 1.13
C SER A 125 13.72 25.13 0.91
N GLY A 126 14.13 25.81 -0.15
CA GLY A 126 15.52 26.17 -0.44
C GLY A 126 15.93 27.51 0.17
N GLU A 127 17.22 27.84 0.13
CA GLU A 127 17.76 29.08 0.69
C GLU A 127 18.26 30.05 -0.40
N ARG A 128 19.02 29.56 -1.40
CA ARG A 128 19.74 30.39 -2.37
C ARG A 128 19.79 29.72 -3.75
N PRO A 129 19.90 30.47 -4.87
CA PRO A 129 19.93 31.93 -4.98
C PRO A 129 18.54 32.58 -4.86
N LYS A 130 17.46 31.81 -5.06
CA LYS A 130 16.07 32.25 -4.89
C LYS A 130 15.39 31.32 -3.90
N PHE A 131 14.67 31.91 -2.94
CA PHE A 131 13.83 31.13 -2.05
C PHE A 131 12.73 30.43 -2.85
N MET A 132 12.74 29.10 -2.82
CA MET A 132 11.76 28.26 -3.50
C MET A 132 11.15 27.29 -2.50
N ILE A 133 9.88 27.01 -2.70
CA ILE A 133 9.14 26.03 -1.94
C ILE A 133 8.53 25.06 -2.94
N GLU A 134 8.76 23.78 -2.72
CA GLU A 134 8.00 22.72 -3.37
C GLU A 134 7.18 21.98 -2.31
N ARG A 135 5.91 21.74 -2.63
CA ARG A 135 4.98 21.03 -1.75
C ARG A 135 4.36 19.87 -2.51
N LYS A 136 4.31 18.71 -1.87
CA LYS A 136 3.59 17.54 -2.38
C LYS A 136 2.69 16.97 -1.30
N ASP A 137 1.43 16.80 -1.67
CA ASP A 137 0.42 16.11 -0.88
C ASP A 137 0.36 14.65 -1.37
N TYR A 138 0.24 13.71 -0.44
CA TYR A 138 0.14 12.28 -0.72
C TYR A 138 -0.96 11.66 0.15
N VAL A 139 -1.92 10.99 -0.48
CA VAL A 139 -2.98 10.28 0.22
C VAL A 139 -2.47 8.91 0.63
N VAL A 140 -2.28 8.70 1.92
CA VAL A 140 -1.95 7.39 2.48
C VAL A 140 -3.22 6.57 2.57
N LYS A 141 -3.29 5.53 1.74
CA LYS A 141 -4.41 4.59 1.71
C LYS A 141 -4.33 3.65 2.90
N THR A 142 -5.43 3.50 3.62
CA THR A 142 -5.55 2.56 4.75
C THR A 142 -5.81 1.11 4.31
N LEU A 143 -6.17 0.93 3.04
CA LEU A 143 -6.37 -0.38 2.44
C LEU A 143 -5.05 -1.16 2.37
N VAL A 144 -5.04 -2.33 3.00
CA VAL A 144 -4.08 -3.42 2.81
C VAL A 144 -4.84 -4.60 2.19
N PRO A 145 -4.48 -5.04 0.96
CA PRO A 145 -5.17 -6.14 0.28
C PRO A 145 -5.22 -7.42 1.13
N PRO A 146 -6.26 -8.26 0.93
CA PRO A 146 -6.33 -9.54 1.61
C PRO A 146 -5.14 -10.44 1.30
N SER A 147 -4.61 -11.11 2.30
CA SER A 147 -3.62 -12.17 2.13
C SER A 147 -4.24 -13.34 1.36
N ALA A 148 -3.38 -14.17 0.75
CA ALA A 148 -3.79 -15.48 0.26
C ALA A 148 -4.55 -16.24 1.37
N ALA A 149 -5.64 -16.89 0.98
CA ALA A 149 -6.38 -17.76 1.88
C ALA A 149 -5.51 -18.98 2.26
N LYS A 150 -5.65 -19.42 3.50
CA LYS A 150 -5.09 -20.68 3.99
C LYS A 150 -6.23 -21.57 4.44
N LEU A 151 -6.25 -22.80 3.95
CA LEU A 151 -7.34 -23.74 4.18
C LEU A 151 -6.83 -24.96 4.93
N GLU A 152 -7.39 -25.19 6.11
CA GLU A 152 -7.21 -26.39 6.91
C GLU A 152 -8.48 -27.23 6.85
N TYR A 153 -8.35 -28.55 6.90
CA TYR A 153 -9.51 -29.43 6.81
C TYR A 153 -9.42 -30.66 7.71
N LYS A 154 -10.58 -31.19 8.08
CA LYS A 154 -10.73 -32.47 8.76
C LYS A 154 -11.90 -33.24 8.15
N ALA A 155 -11.60 -34.43 7.61
CA ALA A 155 -12.59 -35.33 7.05
C ALA A 155 -12.95 -36.42 8.07
N TYR A 156 -14.24 -36.74 8.16
CA TYR A 156 -14.80 -37.80 9.00
C TYR A 156 -15.45 -38.84 8.09
N GLU A 157 -14.74 -39.93 7.85
CA GLU A 157 -15.16 -41.01 6.94
C GLU A 157 -16.02 -42.08 7.63
N GLU A 158 -16.02 -42.11 8.96
CA GLU A 158 -16.66 -43.13 9.79
C GLU A 158 -18.20 -43.04 9.83
N VAL A 159 -18.79 -41.95 9.33
CA VAL A 159 -20.25 -41.74 9.28
C VAL A 159 -20.69 -41.46 7.84
N PRO A 160 -21.42 -42.38 7.19
CA PRO A 160 -22.07 -42.09 5.91
C PRO A 160 -23.25 -41.12 6.09
N PRO A 161 -23.38 -40.04 5.29
CA PRO A 161 -22.42 -39.56 4.29
C PRO A 161 -21.23 -38.82 4.92
N GLY A 162 -20.01 -39.08 4.43
CA GLY A 162 -18.77 -38.52 4.98
C GLY A 162 -18.84 -36.99 5.10
N ARG A 163 -18.46 -36.49 6.28
CA ARG A 163 -18.51 -35.07 6.63
C ARG A 163 -17.13 -34.46 6.55
N VAL A 164 -17.02 -33.29 5.91
CA VAL A 164 -15.77 -32.53 5.86
C VAL A 164 -15.97 -31.20 6.56
N MET A 165 -15.05 -30.87 7.45
CA MET A 165 -14.98 -29.57 8.11
C MET A 165 -13.78 -28.81 7.57
N LEU A 166 -14.00 -27.56 7.17
CA LEU A 166 -13.02 -26.69 6.56
C LEU A 166 -12.87 -25.43 7.42
N ASN A 167 -11.63 -24.98 7.62
CA ASN A 167 -11.30 -23.73 8.28
C ASN A 167 -10.45 -22.90 7.32
N CYS A 168 -10.98 -21.77 6.87
CA CYS A 168 -10.26 -20.84 6.02
C CYS A 168 -9.83 -19.63 6.82
N THR A 169 -8.59 -19.18 6.62
CA THR A 169 -8.04 -17.98 7.27
C THR A 169 -7.44 -17.03 6.24
N SER A 170 -7.49 -15.73 6.53
CA SER A 170 -6.86 -14.66 5.74
C SER A 170 -6.61 -13.46 6.66
N SER A 171 -5.80 -12.50 6.22
CA SER A 171 -5.62 -11.21 6.90
C SER A 171 -5.71 -10.03 5.94
N GLY A 172 -6.04 -8.84 6.44
CA GLY A 172 -6.13 -7.63 5.62
C GLY A 172 -6.64 -6.43 6.40
N LEU A 173 -6.73 -5.28 5.73
CA LEU A 173 -7.32 -4.07 6.28
C LEU A 173 -8.08 -3.33 5.16
N PRO A 174 -9.41 -3.10 5.24
CA PRO A 174 -10.34 -3.56 6.27
C PRO A 174 -10.43 -5.09 6.36
N ALA A 175 -11.18 -5.59 7.36
CA ALA A 175 -11.35 -7.03 7.58
C ALA A 175 -11.92 -7.72 6.31
N PRO A 176 -11.20 -8.69 5.72
CA PRO A 176 -11.70 -9.41 4.56
C PRO A 176 -12.93 -10.26 4.89
N SER A 177 -13.85 -10.36 3.94
CA SER A 177 -14.94 -11.33 3.95
C SER A 177 -14.47 -12.62 3.28
N LEU A 178 -14.70 -13.77 3.92
CA LEU A 178 -14.35 -15.08 3.36
C LEU A 178 -15.56 -15.67 2.64
N GLN A 179 -15.48 -15.75 1.31
CA GLN A 179 -16.53 -16.28 0.44
C GLN A 179 -16.26 -17.75 0.13
N TRP A 180 -17.27 -18.59 0.34
CA TRP A 180 -17.21 -20.02 0.04
C TRP A 180 -17.96 -20.37 -1.22
N THR A 181 -17.37 -21.21 -2.05
CA THR A 181 -18.08 -21.90 -3.14
C THR A 181 -17.86 -23.41 -3.07
N VAL A 182 -18.91 -24.18 -3.34
CA VAL A 182 -18.88 -25.64 -3.45
C VAL A 182 -19.38 -26.00 -4.84
N ALA A 183 -18.56 -26.64 -5.66
CA ALA A 183 -18.89 -26.89 -7.07
C ALA A 183 -19.40 -25.62 -7.79
N ASP A 184 -18.71 -24.51 -7.57
CA ASP A 184 -19.01 -23.17 -8.09
C ASP A 184 -20.26 -22.46 -7.52
N ASP A 185 -21.09 -23.15 -6.74
CA ASP A 185 -22.22 -22.53 -6.04
C ASP A 185 -21.77 -21.83 -4.76
N LYS A 186 -22.20 -20.57 -4.58
CA LYS A 186 -21.94 -19.83 -3.34
C LYS A 186 -22.70 -20.45 -2.18
N VAL A 187 -21.97 -20.72 -1.09
CA VAL A 187 -22.55 -21.27 0.15
C VAL A 187 -22.29 -20.33 1.33
N GLN A 188 -23.19 -20.38 2.30
CA GLN A 188 -23.01 -19.68 3.56
C GLN A 188 -22.06 -20.47 4.45
N ALA A 189 -21.17 -19.76 5.15
CA ALA A 189 -20.34 -20.35 6.18
C ALA A 189 -21.20 -20.69 7.42
N ASP A 190 -20.77 -21.70 8.17
CA ASP A 190 -21.38 -22.00 9.47
C ASP A 190 -20.99 -20.95 10.52
N PHE A 191 -19.74 -20.48 10.44
CA PHE A 191 -19.21 -19.49 11.36
C PHE A 191 -18.17 -18.60 10.67
N THR A 192 -18.12 -17.34 11.08
CA THR A 192 -17.08 -16.38 10.69
C THR A 192 -16.62 -15.62 11.92
N GLY A 193 -15.31 -15.45 12.08
CA GLY A 193 -14.73 -14.64 13.14
C GLY A 193 -13.66 -13.69 12.60
N ARG A 194 -13.39 -12.64 13.38
CA ARG A 194 -12.32 -11.67 13.10
C ARG A 194 -11.70 -11.18 14.39
N LEU A 195 -10.41 -10.88 14.35
CA LEU A 195 -9.66 -10.31 15.46
C LEU A 195 -8.65 -9.29 14.92
N TRP A 196 -8.55 -8.13 15.56
CA TRP A 196 -7.47 -7.18 15.30
C TRP A 196 -6.18 -7.71 15.92
N ASN A 197 -5.17 -7.98 15.10
CA ASN A 197 -3.89 -8.44 15.58
C ASN A 197 -2.95 -7.25 15.72
N ALA A 198 -2.72 -6.83 16.97
CA ALA A 198 -1.88 -5.68 17.30
C ALA A 198 -0.40 -5.84 16.92
N THR A 199 0.09 -7.06 16.68
CA THR A 199 1.46 -7.29 16.21
C THR A 199 1.57 -7.05 14.72
N SER A 200 0.66 -7.60 13.92
CA SER A 200 0.67 -7.46 12.45
C SER A 200 -0.03 -6.20 11.93
N LYS A 201 -0.76 -5.50 12.80
CA LYS A 201 -1.66 -4.37 12.49
C LYS A 201 -2.68 -4.69 11.38
N LEU A 202 -3.15 -5.93 11.32
CA LEU A 202 -4.17 -6.37 10.36
C LEU A 202 -5.32 -7.06 11.09
N TRP A 203 -6.47 -7.06 10.45
CA TRP A 203 -7.52 -8.01 10.82
C TRP A 203 -7.09 -9.40 10.41
N HIS A 204 -7.18 -10.35 11.34
CA HIS A 204 -7.09 -11.77 11.07
C HIS A 204 -8.51 -12.30 11.07
N VAL A 205 -8.91 -12.90 9.96
CA VAL A 205 -10.27 -13.41 9.75
C VAL A 205 -10.22 -14.92 9.56
N TRP A 206 -11.25 -15.59 10.03
CA TRP A 206 -11.42 -17.01 9.82
C TRP A 206 -12.88 -17.36 9.58
N SER A 207 -13.10 -18.46 8.87
CA SER A 207 -14.42 -18.96 8.56
C SER A 207 -14.44 -20.47 8.53
N PHE A 208 -15.51 -21.05 9.06
CA PHE A 208 -15.74 -22.48 9.08
C PHE A 208 -16.87 -22.87 8.15
N LEU A 209 -16.66 -23.95 7.42
CA LEU A 209 -17.66 -24.58 6.57
C LEU A 209 -17.63 -26.09 6.80
N ALA A 210 -18.74 -26.66 7.25
CA ALA A 210 -18.99 -28.08 7.27
C ALA A 210 -19.98 -28.43 6.17
N TYR A 211 -19.63 -29.41 5.35
CA TYR A 211 -20.54 -29.89 4.32
C TYR A 211 -20.52 -31.42 4.25
N THR A 212 -21.66 -31.97 3.83
CA THR A 212 -21.79 -33.39 3.53
C THR A 212 -21.39 -33.63 2.09
N ARG A 213 -20.55 -34.65 1.87
CA ARG A 213 -20.10 -34.99 0.52
C ARG A 213 -21.23 -35.67 -0.25
N SER A 214 -21.91 -34.92 -1.12
CA SER A 214 -22.93 -35.45 -2.04
C SER A 214 -22.30 -36.09 -3.28
N GLU A 215 -21.20 -35.52 -3.78
CA GLU A 215 -20.51 -35.99 -4.99
C GLU A 215 -19.06 -36.43 -4.72
N ARG A 216 -18.61 -37.44 -5.48
CA ARG A 216 -17.24 -37.98 -5.37
C ARG A 216 -16.14 -36.98 -5.75
N SER A 217 -16.44 -35.84 -6.38
CA SER A 217 -15.41 -34.88 -6.82
C SER A 217 -15.79 -33.40 -6.63
N SER A 218 -16.50 -33.06 -5.55
CA SER A 218 -16.75 -31.65 -5.23
C SER A 218 -15.43 -30.94 -4.87
N THR A 219 -15.26 -29.74 -5.45
CA THR A 219 -14.19 -28.79 -5.12
C THR A 219 -14.80 -27.68 -4.28
N VAL A 220 -14.14 -27.34 -3.18
CA VAL A 220 -14.53 -26.26 -2.29
C VAL A 220 -13.48 -25.16 -2.35
N THR A 221 -13.92 -23.93 -2.59
CA THR A 221 -13.03 -22.77 -2.70
C THR A 221 -13.38 -21.75 -1.63
N CYS A 222 -12.35 -21.24 -0.93
CA CYS A 222 -12.46 -20.08 -0.07
C CYS A 222 -11.73 -18.90 -0.71
N THR A 223 -12.42 -17.77 -0.89
CA THR A 223 -11.87 -16.55 -1.49
C THR A 223 -12.00 -15.38 -0.52
N PRO A 224 -10.91 -14.72 -0.12
CA PRO A 224 -10.96 -13.53 0.71
C PRO A 224 -11.23 -12.29 -0.15
N GLU A 225 -12.21 -11.48 0.24
CA GLU A 225 -12.69 -10.33 -0.53
C GLU A 225 -12.84 -9.08 0.35
N VAL A 226 -12.47 -7.93 -0.20
CA VAL A 226 -12.64 -6.60 0.43
C VAL A 226 -13.25 -5.65 -0.57
N HIS A 227 -14.25 -4.86 -0.13
CA HIS A 227 -14.76 -3.74 -0.90
C HIS A 227 -14.02 -2.46 -0.49
N SER A 228 -13.43 -1.75 -1.46
CA SER A 228 -12.78 -0.45 -1.25
C SER A 228 -13.19 0.49 -2.37
N HIS A 229 -13.73 1.67 -2.04
CA HIS A 229 -14.12 2.69 -3.03
C HIS A 229 -14.95 2.16 -4.21
N ASN A 230 -15.88 1.23 -3.94
CA ASN A 230 -16.74 0.56 -4.93
C ASN A 230 -16.02 -0.45 -5.84
N GLU A 231 -14.77 -0.79 -5.56
CA GLU A 231 -14.01 -1.86 -6.19
C GLU A 231 -13.96 -3.10 -5.29
N LEU A 232 -14.07 -4.29 -5.89
CA LEU A 232 -13.94 -5.56 -5.22
C LEU A 232 -12.50 -6.08 -5.39
N ILE A 233 -11.76 -6.15 -4.28
CA ILE A 233 -10.39 -6.63 -4.24
C ILE A 233 -10.39 -8.03 -3.67
N LYS A 234 -9.86 -8.99 -4.44
CA LYS A 234 -9.79 -10.40 -4.06
C LYS A 234 -8.35 -10.79 -3.74
N GLY A 235 -8.16 -11.51 -2.64
CA GLY A 235 -6.92 -12.23 -2.40
C GLY A 235 -6.91 -13.57 -3.13
N ALA A 236 -5.74 -14.22 -3.15
CA ALA A 236 -5.60 -15.53 -3.76
C ALA A 236 -6.49 -16.57 -3.02
N PRO A 237 -7.32 -17.34 -3.75
CA PRO A 237 -8.21 -18.32 -3.13
C PRO A 237 -7.44 -19.56 -2.68
N ALA A 238 -8.03 -20.31 -1.74
CA ALA A 238 -7.58 -21.64 -1.35
C ALA A 238 -8.65 -22.68 -1.70
N MET A 239 -8.21 -23.84 -2.17
CA MET A 239 -9.09 -24.88 -2.69
C MET A 239 -8.88 -26.21 -1.96
N TYR A 240 -9.97 -26.91 -1.69
CA TYR A 240 -9.99 -28.30 -1.25
C TYR A 240 -10.68 -29.14 -2.31
N SER A 241 -10.02 -30.21 -2.75
CA SER A 241 -10.63 -31.21 -3.64
C SER A 241 -10.84 -32.50 -2.89
N SER A 242 -12.07 -32.98 -2.89
CA SER A 242 -12.44 -34.24 -2.26
C SER A 242 -11.82 -35.46 -2.98
N ALA A 243 -11.39 -35.32 -4.24
CA ALA A 243 -10.69 -36.38 -4.99
C ALA A 243 -9.31 -36.71 -4.41
N ASN A 244 -8.62 -35.70 -3.85
CA ASN A 244 -7.26 -35.87 -3.30
C ASN A 244 -7.24 -36.60 -1.95
N ALA A 245 -8.39 -36.76 -1.28
CA ALA A 245 -8.49 -37.47 0.00
C ALA A 245 -8.40 -39.01 -0.17
N PHE A 246 -8.59 -39.54 -1.38
CA PHE A 246 -8.55 -40.98 -1.65
C PHE A 246 -7.15 -41.52 -2.03
N GLY A 247 -6.10 -40.71 -1.95
CA GLY A 247 -4.77 -41.04 -2.48
C GLY A 247 -3.81 -41.80 -1.55
N ASN A 248 -4.12 -42.00 -0.27
CA ASN A 248 -3.18 -42.56 0.72
C ASN A 248 -3.63 -43.88 1.37
N HIS A 249 -4.35 -44.73 0.63
CA HIS A 249 -4.59 -46.11 1.05
C HIS A 249 -4.53 -47.05 -0.16
N PHE A 250 -3.32 -47.40 -0.57
CA PHE A 250 -3.00 -48.66 -1.24
C PHE A 250 -1.62 -49.14 -0.79
#